data_AF-A0A971FAC4-F1
#
_entry.id   AF-A0A971FAC4-F1
#
_cell.length_a   1.000
_cell.length_b   1.000
_cell.length_c   1.000
_cell.angle_alpha   90.00
_cell.angle_beta   90.00
_cell.angle_gamma   90.00
#
_symmetry.space_group_name_H-M   'P 1'
#
loop_
_entity.id
_entity.type
_entity.pdbx_description
1 polymer ?
#
loop_
_entity_poly.entity_id
_entity_poly.type
_entity_poly.pdbx_seq_one_letter_code
_entity_poly.pdbx_strand_id
1 'polypeptide(L)'
;MRRKAKRDLLTLVGVIAVLAGIVLVNGYTRRDALRERYEQMRAAFEEKHRSDGVEVVDWEELRSVTGKRSTGAGFPETLKKKDGRLVNICGFMSPIDQFKNVTEFMLLPVPMTCYFCEAPPMRDIIEVKLAKPADMVNEPVLIGGRLRLHEGPKQMFFYTIEEARWNEAVKDEEQTDKVVGEDHRVHLQEGFRKLRDGDEEELLPGYTPPETPGAEAPAPTDTPPAQ
;
A
#
# COMPACT_ATOMS: atom_id res chain seq x y z
N MET A 1 -13.13 -41.66 58.59
CA MET A 1 -13.34 -40.40 57.84
C MET A 1 -12.24 -40.07 56.82
N ARG A 2 -10.94 -40.32 57.08
CA ARG A 2 -9.83 -39.90 56.18
C ARG A 2 -9.76 -40.54 54.78
N ARG A 3 -10.23 -41.79 54.58
CA ARG A 3 -10.17 -42.46 53.26
C ARG A 3 -11.19 -41.94 52.25
N LYS A 4 -12.37 -41.51 52.72
CA LYS A 4 -13.42 -40.93 51.88
C LYS A 4 -12.99 -39.56 51.35
N ALA A 5 -12.49 -38.71 52.26
CA ALA A 5 -11.91 -37.41 51.91
C ALA A 5 -10.75 -37.52 50.89
N LYS A 6 -9.89 -38.56 50.99
CA LYS A 6 -8.84 -38.80 49.99
C LYS A 6 -9.38 -39.22 48.62
N ARG A 7 -10.45 -40.02 48.56
CA ARG A 7 -11.10 -40.40 47.28
C ARG A 7 -11.79 -39.19 46.65
N ASP A 8 -12.50 -38.40 47.45
CA ASP A 8 -13.20 -37.20 46.98
C ASP A 8 -12.21 -36.13 46.45
N LEU A 9 -11.05 -35.98 47.11
CA LEU A 9 -9.96 -35.12 46.63
C LEU A 9 -9.37 -35.62 45.30
N LEU A 10 -9.17 -36.93 45.15
CA LEU A 10 -8.66 -37.54 43.91
C LEU A 10 -9.63 -37.34 42.74
N THR A 11 -10.94 -37.49 42.98
CA THR A 11 -11.96 -37.20 41.96
C THR A 11 -11.99 -35.73 41.59
N LEU A 12 -11.86 -34.83 42.56
CA LEU A 12 -11.88 -33.38 42.31
C LEU A 12 -10.65 -32.94 41.52
N VAL A 13 -9.46 -33.45 41.85
CA VAL A 13 -8.23 -33.20 41.06
C VAL A 13 -8.37 -33.77 39.64
N GLY A 14 -8.93 -34.97 39.49
CA GLY A 14 -9.18 -35.57 38.18
C GLY A 14 -10.13 -34.73 37.31
N VAL A 15 -11.23 -34.23 37.89
CA VAL A 15 -12.17 -33.35 37.19
C VAL A 15 -11.52 -32.03 36.79
N ILE A 16 -10.74 -31.40 37.68
CA ILE A 16 -10.00 -30.17 37.37
C ILE A 16 -9.01 -30.39 36.24
N ALA A 17 -8.26 -31.50 36.24
CA ALA A 17 -7.31 -31.81 35.17
C ALA A 17 -8.00 -32.00 33.82
N VAL A 18 -9.15 -32.68 33.78
CA VAL A 18 -9.95 -32.85 32.56
C VAL A 18 -10.50 -31.50 32.08
N LEU A 19 -11.06 -30.68 32.97
CA LEU A 19 -11.57 -29.36 32.61
C LEU A 19 -10.45 -28.43 32.11
N ALA A 20 -9.29 -28.44 32.76
CA ALA A 20 -8.12 -27.68 32.31
C ALA A 20 -7.64 -28.15 30.93
N GLY A 21 -7.62 -29.46 30.69
CA GLY A 21 -7.31 -30.05 29.38
C GLY A 21 -8.28 -29.59 28.30
N ILE A 22 -9.59 -29.62 28.56
CA ILE A 22 -10.63 -29.16 27.62
C ILE A 22 -10.47 -27.67 27.34
N VAL A 23 -10.26 -26.84 28.36
CA VAL A 23 -10.06 -25.38 28.20
C VAL A 23 -8.80 -25.08 27.39
N LEU A 24 -7.69 -25.78 27.64
CA LEU A 24 -6.46 -25.63 26.87
C LEU A 24 -6.63 -26.02 25.41
N VAL A 25 -7.21 -27.20 25.15
CA VAL A 25 -7.42 -27.69 23.78
C VAL A 25 -8.39 -26.80 23.02
N ASN A 26 -9.52 -26.41 23.62
CA ASN A 26 -10.49 -25.52 22.99
C ASN A 26 -9.92 -24.11 22.79
N GLY A 27 -9.13 -23.61 23.74
CA GLY A 27 -8.45 -22.32 23.63
C GLY A 27 -7.42 -22.29 22.49
N TYR A 28 -6.64 -23.37 22.33
CA TYR A 28 -5.64 -23.49 21.27
C TYR A 28 -6.28 -23.65 19.89
N THR A 29 -7.17 -24.63 19.73
CA THR A 29 -7.86 -24.89 18.45
C THR A 29 -8.66 -23.70 17.95
N ARG A 30 -9.32 -22.94 18.85
CA ARG A 30 -10.07 -21.74 18.48
C ARG A 30 -9.18 -20.59 18.02
N ARG A 31 -7.95 -20.48 18.54
CA ARG A 31 -6.99 -19.43 18.14
C ARG A 31 -6.40 -19.72 16.77
N ASP A 32 -5.97 -20.95 16.53
CA ASP A 32 -5.40 -21.35 15.24
C ASP A 32 -6.43 -21.21 14.12
N ALA A 33 -7.66 -21.67 14.35
CA ALA A 33 -8.76 -21.51 13.39
C ALA A 33 -9.10 -20.04 13.09
N LEU A 34 -8.98 -19.16 14.09
CA LEU A 34 -9.24 -17.73 13.90
C LEU A 34 -8.13 -17.08 13.08
N ARG A 35 -6.86 -17.41 13.37
CA ARG A 35 -5.70 -16.92 12.61
C ARG A 35 -5.80 -17.35 11.15
N GLU A 36 -6.06 -18.62 10.90
CA GLU A 36 -6.19 -19.18 9.56
C GLU A 36 -7.29 -18.45 8.77
N ARG A 37 -8.43 -18.15 9.41
CA ARG A 37 -9.51 -17.38 8.78
C ARG A 37 -9.07 -15.97 8.36
N TYR A 38 -8.27 -15.27 9.18
CA TYR A 38 -7.76 -13.95 8.83
C TYR A 38 -6.74 -14.01 7.70
N GLU A 39 -5.87 -15.04 7.70
CA GLU A 39 -4.93 -15.28 6.62
C GLU A 39 -5.66 -15.58 5.30
N GLN A 40 -6.72 -16.39 5.33
CA GLN A 40 -7.58 -16.64 4.18
C GLN A 40 -8.29 -15.37 3.69
N MET A 41 -8.82 -14.56 4.60
CA MET A 41 -9.48 -13.30 4.24
C MET A 41 -8.51 -12.32 3.58
N ARG A 42 -7.27 -12.21 4.10
CA ARG A 42 -6.22 -11.39 3.49
C ARG A 42 -5.83 -11.94 2.13
N ALA A 43 -5.61 -13.25 2.00
CA ALA A 43 -5.23 -13.88 0.74
C ALA A 43 -6.29 -13.67 -0.36
N ALA A 44 -7.58 -13.80 -0.02
CA ALA A 44 -8.67 -13.49 -0.95
C ALA A 44 -8.70 -12.01 -1.36
N PHE A 45 -8.40 -11.11 -0.43
CA PHE A 45 -8.30 -9.68 -0.70
C PHE A 45 -7.09 -9.33 -1.58
N GLU A 46 -5.94 -9.94 -1.34
CA GLU A 46 -4.75 -9.82 -2.20
C GLU A 46 -5.05 -10.34 -3.61
N GLU A 47 -5.67 -11.52 -3.74
CA GLU A 47 -6.01 -12.12 -5.04
C GLU A 47 -6.95 -11.24 -5.85
N LYS A 48 -7.94 -10.62 -5.21
CA LYS A 48 -8.81 -9.64 -5.87
C LYS A 48 -7.98 -8.50 -6.49
N HIS A 49 -7.06 -7.90 -5.74
CA HIS A 49 -6.23 -6.79 -6.25
C HIS A 49 -5.24 -7.25 -7.32
N ARG A 50 -4.65 -8.45 -7.17
CA ARG A 50 -3.81 -9.06 -8.22
C ARG A 50 -4.62 -9.27 -9.52
N SER A 51 -5.87 -9.71 -9.42
CA SER A 51 -6.76 -9.86 -10.57
C SER A 51 -7.13 -8.52 -11.24
N ASP A 52 -7.15 -7.43 -10.45
CA ASP A 52 -7.32 -6.05 -10.93
C ASP A 52 -6.02 -5.45 -11.51
N GLY A 53 -4.93 -6.23 -11.59
CA GLY A 53 -3.66 -5.82 -12.17
C GLY A 53 -2.73 -5.04 -11.22
N VAL A 54 -2.97 -5.10 -9.92
CA VAL A 54 -2.13 -4.48 -8.89
C VAL A 54 -1.03 -5.44 -8.45
N GLU A 55 0.24 -5.03 -8.53
CA GLU A 55 1.34 -5.77 -7.91
C GLU A 55 1.29 -5.58 -6.39
N VAL A 56 1.09 -6.67 -5.65
CA VAL A 56 1.02 -6.70 -4.18
C VAL A 56 2.22 -7.45 -3.63
N VAL A 57 2.93 -6.84 -2.69
CA VAL A 57 4.08 -7.44 -1.99
C VAL A 57 3.60 -8.53 -1.04
N ASP A 58 4.25 -9.69 -1.10
CA ASP A 58 3.96 -10.82 -0.23
C ASP A 58 4.62 -10.67 1.14
N TRP A 59 3.87 -10.97 2.20
CA TRP A 59 4.40 -10.98 3.58
C TRP A 59 5.56 -11.96 3.79
N GLU A 60 5.62 -13.04 3.01
CA GLU A 60 6.74 -13.99 3.06
C GLU A 60 8.05 -13.34 2.58
N GLU A 61 7.99 -12.38 1.64
CA GLU A 61 9.17 -11.63 1.23
C GLU A 61 9.69 -10.78 2.40
N LEU A 62 8.80 -10.05 3.10
CA LEU A 62 9.17 -9.28 4.29
C LEU A 62 9.70 -10.15 5.43
N ARG A 63 9.23 -11.38 5.55
CA ARG A 63 9.67 -12.32 6.58
C ARG A 63 11.06 -12.89 6.35
N SER A 64 11.60 -12.77 5.14
CA SER A 64 12.95 -13.22 4.81
C SER A 64 14.05 -12.33 5.42
N VAL A 65 13.69 -11.18 6.01
CA VAL A 65 14.63 -10.32 6.74
C VAL A 65 15.22 -11.05 7.94
N THR A 66 16.51 -10.82 8.15
CA THR A 66 17.26 -11.39 9.26
C THR A 66 17.57 -10.34 10.32
N GLY A 67 17.97 -10.79 11.51
CA GLY A 67 18.38 -9.90 12.59
C GLY A 67 17.28 -9.60 13.62
N LYS A 68 17.66 -8.82 14.64
CA LYS A 68 16.81 -8.43 15.77
C LYS A 68 16.90 -6.93 15.96
N ARG A 69 15.94 -6.34 16.67
CA ARG A 69 15.97 -4.93 17.03
C ARG A 69 17.29 -4.48 17.66
N SER A 70 17.93 -5.33 18.47
CA SER A 70 19.19 -5.02 19.13
C SER A 70 20.40 -5.00 18.20
N THR A 71 20.41 -5.83 17.16
CA THR A 71 21.54 -5.99 16.22
C THR A 71 21.33 -5.23 14.91
N GLY A 72 20.08 -4.87 14.61
CA GLY A 72 19.63 -4.35 13.32
C GLY A 72 19.10 -5.43 12.39
N ALA A 73 18.35 -4.98 11.37
CA ALA A 73 17.81 -5.80 10.30
C ALA A 73 18.85 -6.00 9.19
N GLY A 74 18.93 -7.22 8.65
CA GLY A 74 19.66 -7.54 7.43
C GLY A 74 18.68 -7.91 6.33
N PHE A 75 18.53 -7.02 5.34
CA PHE A 75 17.58 -7.20 4.25
C PHE A 75 18.18 -8.01 3.08
N PRO A 76 17.41 -8.93 2.47
CA PRO A 76 17.79 -9.56 1.21
C PRO A 76 17.81 -8.54 0.07
N GLU A 77 18.51 -8.89 -1.01
CA GLU A 77 18.62 -8.03 -2.20
C GLU A 77 17.27 -7.75 -2.88
N THR A 78 16.28 -8.64 -2.75
CA THR A 78 14.94 -8.42 -3.31
C THR A 78 14.25 -7.22 -2.65
N LEU A 79 14.31 -7.13 -1.31
CA LEU A 79 13.76 -6.01 -0.56
C LEU A 79 14.58 -4.74 -0.76
N LYS A 80 15.91 -4.81 -0.77
CA LYS A 80 16.77 -3.64 -1.01
C LYS A 80 16.46 -2.96 -2.34
N LYS A 81 16.15 -3.73 -3.39
CA LYS A 81 15.73 -3.17 -4.68
C LYS A 81 14.38 -2.44 -4.64
N LYS A 82 13.53 -2.76 -3.66
CA LYS A 82 12.25 -2.10 -3.41
C LYS A 82 12.37 -0.91 -2.45
N ASP A 83 13.53 -0.69 -1.82
CA ASP A 83 13.75 0.48 -0.96
C ASP A 83 13.64 1.77 -1.78
N GLY A 84 12.81 2.69 -1.29
CA GLY A 84 12.47 3.94 -1.95
C GLY A 84 11.50 3.80 -3.12
N ARG A 85 11.06 2.60 -3.51
CA ARG A 85 10.10 2.38 -4.62
C ARG A 85 8.66 2.46 -4.12
N LEU A 86 7.71 2.68 -5.02
CA LEU A 86 6.29 2.55 -4.70
C LEU A 86 5.91 1.07 -4.63
N VAL A 87 5.25 0.67 -3.54
CA VAL A 87 4.78 -0.70 -3.32
C VAL A 87 3.33 -0.70 -2.87
N ASN A 88 2.63 -1.79 -3.14
CA ASN A 88 1.32 -2.06 -2.54
C ASN A 88 1.42 -3.27 -1.62
N ILE A 89 0.77 -3.21 -0.47
CA ILE A 89 0.69 -4.32 0.46
C ILE A 89 -0.68 -4.38 1.11
N CYS A 90 -1.19 -5.59 1.31
CA CYS A 90 -2.45 -5.85 2.00
C CYS A 90 -2.18 -6.25 3.45
N GLY A 91 -2.93 -5.70 4.40
CA GLY A 91 -2.80 -6.09 5.80
C GLY A 91 -3.89 -5.52 6.70
N PHE A 92 -3.77 -5.75 7.99
CA PHE A 92 -4.71 -5.30 9.01
C PHE A 92 -4.15 -4.10 9.76
N MET A 93 -5.00 -3.10 9.97
CA MET A 93 -4.62 -1.91 10.71
C MET A 93 -4.59 -2.21 12.22
N SER A 94 -3.54 -1.79 12.91
CA SER A 94 -3.44 -1.78 14.36
C SER A 94 -3.02 -0.39 14.84
N PRO A 95 -3.71 0.19 15.84
CA PRO A 95 -3.43 1.54 16.31
C PRO A 95 -2.07 1.61 17.00
N ILE A 96 -1.43 2.77 16.92
CA ILE A 96 -0.27 3.15 17.76
C ILE A 96 -0.78 4.01 18.93
N ASP A 97 -1.33 5.18 18.62
CA ASP A 97 -1.85 6.16 19.59
C ASP A 97 -3.25 6.70 19.25
N GLN A 98 -3.65 6.64 17.97
CA GLN A 98 -4.90 7.18 17.45
C GLN A 98 -5.87 6.08 17.04
N PHE A 99 -7.18 6.34 17.21
CA PHE A 99 -8.27 5.40 16.85
C PHE A 99 -9.25 5.98 15.82
N LYS A 100 -9.23 7.30 15.57
CA LYS A 100 -10.05 8.01 14.58
C LYS A 100 -9.18 9.03 13.87
N ASN A 101 -9.43 9.26 12.57
CA ASN A 101 -8.57 10.11 11.74
C ASN A 101 -7.07 9.76 11.92
N VAL A 102 -6.76 8.46 11.89
CA VAL A 102 -5.40 7.97 12.05
C VAL A 102 -4.54 8.48 10.90
N THR A 103 -3.39 9.05 11.23
CA THR A 103 -2.34 9.40 10.26
C THR A 103 -1.20 8.41 10.27
N GLU A 104 -1.02 7.68 11.38
CA GLU A 104 0.04 6.71 11.58
C GLU A 104 -0.53 5.46 12.28
N PHE A 105 -0.18 4.28 11.77
CA PHE A 105 -0.61 3.02 12.36
C PHE A 105 0.34 1.87 11.98
N MET A 106 0.23 0.74 12.68
CA MET A 106 0.94 -0.48 12.34
C MET A 106 0.11 -1.34 11.39
N LEU A 107 0.69 -1.77 10.28
CA LEU A 107 0.10 -2.78 9.40
C LEU A 107 0.66 -4.16 9.73
N LEU A 108 -0.23 -5.15 9.89
CA LEU A 108 0.13 -6.52 10.24
C LEU A 108 -0.46 -7.55 9.27
N PRO A 109 0.15 -8.75 9.16
CA PRO A 109 -0.38 -9.83 8.34
C PRO A 109 -1.68 -10.42 8.88
N VAL A 110 -1.90 -10.34 10.19
CA VAL A 110 -3.11 -10.80 10.88
C VAL A 110 -3.49 -9.76 11.94
N PRO A 111 -4.79 -9.54 12.22
CA PRO A 111 -5.19 -8.61 13.25
C PRO A 111 -4.79 -9.16 14.61
N MET A 112 -4.39 -8.26 15.51
CA MET A 112 -3.99 -8.58 16.86
C MET A 112 -4.79 -7.76 17.86
N THR A 113 -5.02 -8.32 19.05
CA THR A 113 -5.82 -7.61 20.06
C THR A 113 -4.95 -6.67 20.89
N CYS A 114 -3.72 -7.08 21.19
CA CYS A 114 -2.79 -6.25 21.97
C CYS A 114 -1.34 -6.52 21.57
N TYR A 115 -0.68 -5.46 21.10
CA TYR A 115 0.73 -5.50 20.73
C TYR A 115 1.64 -6.00 21.86
N PHE A 116 1.41 -5.52 23.09
CA PHE A 116 2.24 -5.87 24.24
C PHE A 116 2.01 -7.29 24.77
N CYS A 117 0.86 -7.89 24.49
CA CYS A 117 0.57 -9.26 24.90
C CYS A 117 1.15 -10.28 23.93
N GLU A 118 1.10 -9.98 22.63
CA GLU A 118 1.47 -10.92 21.58
C GLU A 118 2.90 -10.72 21.07
N ALA A 119 3.47 -9.51 21.23
CA ALA A 119 4.84 -9.12 20.88
C ALA A 119 5.31 -9.71 19.54
N PRO A 120 4.63 -9.37 18.43
CA PRO A 120 4.89 -9.96 17.13
C PRO A 120 6.34 -9.69 16.70
N PRO A 121 6.92 -10.58 15.88
CA PRO A 121 8.24 -10.34 15.31
C PRO A 121 8.29 -8.99 14.59
N MET A 122 9.38 -8.25 14.76
CA MET A 122 9.57 -6.93 14.11
C MET A 122 9.40 -6.95 12.59
N ARG A 123 9.65 -8.11 11.97
CA ARG A 123 9.50 -8.34 10.53
C ARG A 123 8.04 -8.46 10.05
N ASP A 124 7.10 -8.67 10.98
CA ASP A 124 5.66 -8.78 10.70
C ASP A 124 4.93 -7.44 10.96
N ILE A 125 5.68 -6.34 11.16
CA ILE A 125 5.11 -5.03 11.45
C ILE A 125 5.66 -4.01 10.46
N ILE A 126 4.76 -3.22 9.87
CA ILE A 126 5.10 -2.09 9.01
C ILE A 126 4.50 -0.83 9.61
N GLU A 127 5.30 0.20 9.81
CA GLU A 127 4.82 1.54 10.16
C GLU A 127 4.23 2.18 8.90
N VAL A 128 2.97 2.60 8.93
CA VAL A 128 2.32 3.26 7.80
C VAL A 128 2.06 4.71 8.16
N LYS A 129 2.58 5.63 7.34
CA LYS A 129 2.35 7.07 7.43
C LYS A 129 1.47 7.53 6.29
N LEU A 130 0.21 7.79 6.58
CA LEU A 130 -0.79 8.15 5.59
C LEU A 130 -0.60 9.57 5.07
N ALA A 131 -0.78 9.76 3.77
CA ALA A 131 -0.83 11.08 3.15
C ALA A 131 -2.12 11.85 3.52
N LYS A 132 -3.21 11.12 3.81
CA LYS A 132 -4.49 11.66 4.25
C LYS A 132 -5.03 10.82 5.41
N PRO A 133 -5.60 11.43 6.46
CA PRO A 133 -6.18 10.68 7.58
C PRO A 133 -7.25 9.69 7.11
N ALA A 134 -7.31 8.52 7.74
CA ALA A 134 -8.34 7.50 7.52
C ALA A 134 -8.92 7.02 8.85
N ASP A 135 -10.03 6.28 8.81
CA ASP A 135 -10.57 5.62 9.99
C ASP A 135 -10.07 4.17 10.08
N MET A 136 -9.97 3.66 11.31
CA MET A 136 -9.62 2.27 11.55
C MET A 136 -10.74 1.33 11.12
N VAL A 137 -10.37 0.23 10.45
CA VAL A 137 -11.28 -0.84 10.01
C VAL A 137 -10.79 -2.20 10.48
N ASN A 138 -11.69 -3.19 10.51
CA ASN A 138 -11.36 -4.56 10.95
C ASN A 138 -10.95 -5.47 9.79
N GLU A 139 -11.38 -5.12 8.58
CA GLU A 139 -11.08 -5.79 7.33
C GLU A 139 -9.65 -5.50 6.87
N PRO A 140 -9.04 -6.35 6.03
CA PRO A 140 -7.76 -6.03 5.43
C PRO A 140 -7.90 -4.80 4.51
N VAL A 141 -6.86 -3.97 4.52
CA VAL A 141 -6.75 -2.76 3.70
C VAL A 141 -5.60 -2.90 2.73
N LEU A 142 -5.73 -2.24 1.57
CA LEU A 142 -4.62 -2.06 0.63
C LEU A 142 -3.90 -0.77 0.98
N ILE A 143 -2.59 -0.85 1.19
CA ILE A 143 -1.73 0.32 1.43
C ILE A 143 -0.76 0.44 0.28
N GLY A 144 -0.88 1.53 -0.47
CA GLY A 144 0.04 1.92 -1.53
C GLY A 144 0.91 3.10 -1.12
N GLY A 145 2.24 3.00 -1.21
CA GLY A 145 3.11 4.12 -0.85
C GLY A 145 4.59 3.81 -1.04
N ARG A 146 5.47 4.70 -0.57
CA ARG A 146 6.92 4.54 -0.72
C ARG A 146 7.48 3.67 0.39
N LEU A 147 8.06 2.51 0.04
CA LEU A 147 8.71 1.63 1.01
C LEU A 147 10.05 2.22 1.46
N ARG A 148 10.30 2.24 2.77
CA ARG A 148 11.59 2.56 3.37
C ARG A 148 12.06 1.40 4.25
N LEU A 149 13.32 1.00 4.05
CA LEU A 149 13.98 -0.01 4.87
C LEU A 149 14.88 0.65 5.92
N HIS A 150 14.77 0.19 7.17
CA HIS A 150 15.56 0.73 8.28
C HIS A 150 16.61 -0.27 8.73
N GLU A 151 17.84 -0.04 8.28
CA GLU A 151 19.01 -0.80 8.73
C GLU A 151 19.56 -0.26 10.06
N GLY A 152 20.33 -1.11 10.75
CA GLY A 152 21.05 -0.73 11.96
C GLY A 152 20.33 -0.99 13.28
N PRO A 153 21.05 -0.89 14.41
CA PRO A 153 20.53 -1.28 15.72
C PRO A 153 19.54 -0.26 16.27
N LYS A 154 18.60 -0.74 17.09
CA LYS A 154 17.60 0.03 17.86
C LYS A 154 16.52 0.73 17.03
N GLN A 155 16.36 0.38 15.75
CA GLN A 155 15.23 0.86 14.94
C GLN A 155 13.90 0.44 15.57
N MET A 156 12.90 1.34 15.54
CA MET A 156 11.57 1.06 16.09
C MET A 156 10.76 0.15 15.19
N PHE A 157 10.93 0.26 13.87
CA PHE A 157 10.33 -0.61 12.86
C PHE A 157 11.39 -0.92 11.79
N PHE A 158 11.30 -2.09 11.16
CA PHE A 158 12.19 -2.43 10.03
C PHE A 158 11.69 -1.86 8.72
N TYR A 159 10.38 -1.61 8.62
CA TYR A 159 9.69 -1.16 7.43
C TYR A 159 8.83 0.06 7.76
N THR A 160 8.92 1.09 6.92
CA THR A 160 7.96 2.20 6.92
C THR A 160 7.42 2.37 5.50
N ILE A 161 6.12 2.63 5.37
CA ILE A 161 5.52 3.10 4.12
C ILE A 161 5.14 4.57 4.29
N GLU A 162 5.82 5.42 3.55
CA GLU A 162 5.62 6.88 3.56
C GLU A 162 4.64 7.30 2.47
N GLU A 163 4.00 8.45 2.67
CA GLU A 163 3.01 9.04 1.74
C GLU A 163 1.91 8.04 1.36
N ALA A 164 1.53 7.19 2.32
CA ALA A 164 0.69 6.04 2.08
C ALA A 164 -0.74 6.47 1.71
N ARG A 165 -1.28 5.82 0.68
CA ARG A 165 -2.66 5.96 0.24
C ARG A 165 -3.46 4.77 0.76
N TRP A 166 -4.58 5.06 1.40
CA TRP A 166 -5.47 4.06 1.99
C TRP A 166 -6.46 3.55 0.94
N ASN A 167 -6.50 2.24 0.74
CA ASN A 167 -7.35 1.55 -0.24
C ASN A 167 -7.22 2.08 -1.68
N GLU A 168 -6.04 2.58 -2.02
CA GLU A 168 -5.71 3.07 -3.36
C GLU A 168 -4.36 2.49 -3.77
N ALA A 169 -4.35 1.80 -4.90
CA ALA A 169 -3.12 1.22 -5.45
C ALA A 169 -2.21 2.30 -6.03
N VAL A 170 -0.92 2.20 -5.78
CA VAL A 170 0.12 2.98 -6.44
C VAL A 170 0.78 2.17 -7.54
N LYS A 171 1.14 2.84 -8.64
CA LYS A 171 1.96 2.25 -9.70
C LYS A 171 3.32 2.90 -9.67
N ASP A 172 4.34 2.06 -9.63
CA ASP A 172 5.72 2.47 -9.75
C ASP A 172 6.07 2.62 -11.24
N GLU A 173 5.48 3.62 -11.90
CA GLU A 173 5.85 3.96 -13.27
C GLU A 173 7.15 4.76 -13.22
N GLU A 174 8.21 4.25 -13.86
CA GLU A 174 9.44 5.01 -14.09
C GLU A 174 9.15 6.15 -15.08
N GLN A 175 8.48 7.21 -14.61
CA GLN A 175 8.30 8.43 -15.38
C GLN A 175 9.63 9.19 -15.35
N THR A 176 10.30 9.24 -16.50
CA THR A 176 11.48 10.09 -16.68
C THR A 176 11.05 11.53 -16.81
N ASP A 177 11.73 12.44 -16.11
CA ASP A 177 11.50 13.88 -16.30
C ASP A 177 11.83 14.29 -17.74
N LYS A 178 10.92 15.03 -18.37
CA LYS A 178 11.17 15.61 -19.69
C LYS A 178 12.14 16.78 -19.55
N VAL A 179 13.42 16.54 -19.85
CA VAL A 179 14.44 17.60 -19.90
C VAL A 179 14.29 18.39 -21.21
N VAL A 180 13.80 19.62 -21.12
CA VAL A 180 13.75 20.56 -22.25
C VAL A 180 14.93 21.52 -22.11
N GLY A 181 15.87 21.49 -23.07
CA GLY A 181 17.02 22.40 -23.09
C GLY A 181 16.61 23.88 -23.11
N GLU A 182 17.45 24.77 -22.59
CA GLU A 182 17.11 26.20 -22.45
C GLU A 182 16.70 26.86 -23.77
N ASP A 183 17.42 26.57 -24.85
CA ASP A 183 17.11 27.10 -26.19
C ASP A 183 15.69 26.69 -26.65
N HIS A 184 15.28 25.46 -26.37
CA HIS A 184 13.94 24.97 -26.68
C HIS A 184 12.87 25.59 -25.78
N ARG A 185 13.18 25.91 -24.52
CA ARG A 185 12.23 26.58 -23.60
C ARG A 185 11.88 27.98 -24.08
N VAL A 186 12.86 28.76 -24.53
CA VAL A 186 12.65 30.11 -25.07
C VAL A 186 11.82 30.03 -26.34
N HIS A 187 12.18 29.13 -27.26
CA HIS A 187 11.46 28.98 -28.52
C HIS A 187 9.99 28.57 -28.32
N LEU A 188 9.72 27.66 -27.38
CA LEU A 188 8.35 27.29 -27.01
C LEU A 188 7.56 28.49 -26.46
N GLN A 189 8.14 29.27 -25.55
CA GLN A 189 7.48 30.44 -24.98
C GLN A 189 7.14 31.51 -26.01
N GLU A 190 8.05 31.76 -26.95
CA GLU A 190 7.82 32.73 -28.03
C GLU A 190 6.84 32.21 -29.08
N GLY A 191 6.95 30.94 -29.48
CA GLY A 191 6.02 30.30 -30.42
C GLY A 191 4.58 30.33 -29.91
N PHE A 192 4.35 29.94 -28.65
CA PHE A 192 3.02 30.02 -28.05
C PHE A 192 2.52 31.46 -27.86
N ARG A 193 3.42 32.44 -27.68
CA ARG A 193 3.03 33.86 -27.64
C ARG A 193 2.49 34.32 -28.99
N LYS A 194 3.21 34.02 -30.07
CA LYS A 194 2.80 34.35 -31.45
C LYS A 194 1.47 33.74 -31.84
N LEU A 195 1.28 32.44 -31.56
CA LEU A 195 -0.01 31.77 -31.80
C LEU A 195 -1.16 32.44 -31.04
N ARG A 196 -0.91 32.91 -29.82
CA ARG A 196 -1.92 33.63 -29.03
C ARG A 196 -2.21 35.03 -29.57
N ASP A 197 -1.23 35.67 -30.19
CA ASP A 197 -1.36 36.99 -30.81
C ASP A 197 -1.98 36.93 -32.22
N GLY A 198 -2.28 35.72 -32.72
CA GLY A 198 -3.03 35.47 -33.95
C GLY A 198 -2.17 35.13 -35.17
N ASP A 199 -0.88 34.86 -34.98
CA ASP A 199 0.00 34.41 -36.06
C ASP A 199 -0.43 33.02 -36.56
N GLU A 200 -0.29 32.79 -37.87
CA GLU A 200 -0.64 31.51 -38.50
C GLU A 200 0.28 30.37 -38.02
N GLU A 201 -0.31 29.20 -37.80
CA GLU A 201 0.44 27.99 -37.45
C GLU A 201 1.12 27.43 -38.69
N GLU A 202 2.46 27.39 -38.67
CA GLU A 202 3.23 26.74 -39.73
C GLU A 202 3.25 25.23 -39.47
N LEU A 203 2.41 24.50 -40.19
CA LEU A 203 2.29 23.06 -40.05
C LEU A 203 3.51 22.34 -40.62
N LEU A 204 3.84 21.20 -40.00
CA LEU A 204 4.86 20.31 -40.52
C LEU A 204 4.47 19.83 -41.94
N PRO A 205 5.44 19.68 -42.85
CA PRO A 205 5.19 19.20 -44.21
C PRO A 205 4.36 17.91 -44.21
N GLY A 206 3.22 17.92 -44.90
CA GLY A 206 2.30 16.78 -44.99
C GLY A 206 1.16 16.77 -43.96
N TYR A 207 1.14 17.69 -42.99
CA TYR A 207 -0.01 17.92 -42.13
C TYR A 207 -0.91 18.98 -42.78
N THR A 208 -2.15 18.60 -43.07
CA THR A 208 -3.22 19.53 -43.46
C THR A 208 -4.28 19.56 -42.37
N PRO A 209 -4.84 20.74 -42.04
CA PRO A 209 -5.98 20.81 -41.14
C PRO A 209 -7.12 19.94 -41.69
N PRO A 210 -7.84 19.20 -40.83
CA PRO A 210 -9.02 18.47 -41.28
C PRO A 210 -10.04 19.45 -41.89
N GLU A 211 -10.53 19.13 -43.09
CA GLU A 211 -11.56 19.94 -43.75
C GLU A 211 -12.85 19.91 -42.91
N THR A 212 -13.34 21.09 -42.53
CA THR A 212 -14.64 21.24 -41.87
C THR A 212 -15.74 20.82 -42.86
N PRO A 213 -16.56 19.80 -42.56
CA PRO A 213 -17.66 19.43 -43.44
C PRO A 213 -18.66 20.59 -43.50
N GLY A 214 -18.76 21.25 -44.66
CA GLY A 214 -19.80 22.25 -44.94
C GLY A 214 -19.40 23.73 -44.94
N ALA A 215 -18.10 24.08 -44.90
CA ALA A 215 -17.68 25.46 -45.16
C ALA A 215 -17.59 25.71 -46.67
N GLU A 216 -18.69 26.17 -47.27
CA GLU A 216 -18.76 26.62 -48.65
C GLU A 216 -17.74 27.75 -48.90
N ALA A 217 -16.88 27.57 -49.89
CA ALA A 217 -15.84 28.52 -50.23
C ALA A 217 -16.47 29.90 -50.55
N PRO A 218 -15.94 31.02 -50.01
CA PRO A 218 -16.48 32.33 -50.34
C PRO A 218 -16.29 32.59 -51.85
N ALA A 219 -17.39 32.89 -52.53
CA ALA A 219 -17.43 33.15 -53.96
C ALA A 219 -16.50 34.34 -54.32
N PRO A 220 -15.85 34.31 -55.49
CA PRO A 220 -14.99 35.40 -55.94
C PRO A 220 -15.83 36.68 -56.13
N THR A 221 -15.46 37.74 -55.42
CA THR A 221 -16.04 39.08 -55.60
C THR A 221 -15.57 39.67 -56.92
N ASP A 222 -16.46 39.66 -57.93
CA ASP A 222 -16.30 40.44 -59.15
C ASP A 222 -16.27 41.94 -58.81
N THR A 223 -15.16 42.58 -59.17
CA THR A 223 -15.01 44.05 -59.11
C THR A 223 -15.68 44.66 -60.35
N PRO A 224 -16.67 45.56 -60.22
CA PRO A 224 -17.26 46.23 -61.38
C PRO A 224 -16.28 47.25 -61.98
N PRO A 225 -16.31 47.47 -63.31
CA PRO A 225 -15.39 48.39 -63.96
C PRO A 225 -15.72 49.85 -63.63
N ALA A 226 -14.66 50.65 -63.48
CA ALA A 226 -14.73 52.08 -63.24
C ALA A 226 -15.42 52.83 -64.41
N GLN A 227 -16.29 53.78 -64.06
CA GLN A 227 -16.74 54.87 -64.92
C GLN A 227 -16.17 56.19 -64.41
#